data_AF-A0ABC8XJZ0-F1
#
_entry.id   AF-A0ABC8XJZ0-F1
#
_cell.length_a   1.000
_cell.length_b   1.000
_cell.length_c   1.000
_cell.angle_alpha   90.00
_cell.angle_beta   90.00
_cell.angle_gamma   90.00
#
_symmetry.space_group_name_H-M   'P 1'
#
loop_
_entity.id
_entity.type
_entity.pdbx_description
1 polymer ?
#
loop_
_entity_poly.entity_id
_entity_poly.type
_entity_poly.pdbx_seq_one_letter_code
_entity_poly.pdbx_strand_id
1 'polypeptide(L)'
;MLDAPPPPPDAACEDESTCRGVFMEFMTMVARFEELAESGNRLLARFYQELEYFRRPPIPTESDVMKQILKSNCTGRMRSYLEAGCRLHCQNISNINQLRSCEEGLKDHINKVKALLEELECLVEDVYSITLTASLSALEVSDSHSIDNNLTTEPCIMEQGVSTVQEDDKSADQLDSDVSFVSVMVMVRNMLKLDYTMQEKIVSALSLKTPSSELQGYCLVWDLRPFIDDNVMHLAWKMCP
;
A
#
# COMPACT_ATOMS: atom_id res chain seq x y z
N MET A 1 -46.23 -39.28 23.87
CA MET A 1 -45.02 -39.01 23.08
C MET A 1 -44.90 -37.50 23.01
N LEU A 2 -43.97 -36.93 23.78
CA LEU A 2 -43.67 -35.50 23.79
C LEU A 2 -42.34 -35.34 23.04
N ASP A 3 -42.36 -34.61 21.93
CA ASP A 3 -41.17 -34.31 21.14
C ASP A 3 -40.21 -33.41 21.93
N ALA A 4 -38.93 -33.79 21.90
CA ALA A 4 -37.84 -33.02 22.50
C ALA A 4 -37.59 -31.72 21.69
N PRO A 5 -37.20 -30.62 22.35
CA PRO A 5 -36.90 -29.37 21.66
C PRO A 5 -35.62 -29.51 20.80
N PRO A 6 -35.53 -28.77 19.69
CA PRO A 6 -34.36 -28.80 18.83
C PRO A 6 -33.13 -28.25 19.56
N PRO A 7 -31.93 -28.76 19.24
CA PRO A 7 -30.69 -28.24 19.82
C PRO A 7 -30.49 -26.77 19.40
N PRO A 8 -29.83 -25.96 20.25
CA PRO A 8 -29.53 -24.57 19.92
C PRO A 8 -28.61 -24.50 18.70
N PRO A 9 -28.70 -23.41 17.91
CA PRO A 9 -27.83 -23.23 16.76
C PRO A 9 -26.38 -23.19 17.23
N ASP A 10 -25.53 -23.94 16.53
CA ASP A 10 -24.08 -23.91 16.69
C ASP A 10 -23.63 -22.46 16.82
N ALA A 11 -22.99 -22.15 17.95
CA ALA A 11 -22.20 -20.95 18.08
C ALA A 11 -21.27 -20.93 16.87
N ALA A 12 -21.52 -19.98 15.97
CA ALA A 12 -20.60 -19.66 14.90
C ALA A 12 -19.21 -19.63 15.51
N CYS A 13 -18.36 -20.53 15.02
CA CYS A 13 -16.94 -20.51 15.29
C CYS A 13 -16.51 -19.06 15.13
N GLU A 14 -16.14 -18.41 16.25
CA GLU A 14 -15.36 -17.19 16.18
C GLU A 14 -14.18 -17.55 15.27
N ASP A 15 -14.05 -16.83 14.16
CA ASP A 15 -13.00 -17.07 13.18
C ASP A 15 -11.69 -16.79 13.90
N GLU A 16 -11.07 -17.83 14.46
CA GLU A 16 -9.76 -17.73 15.09
C GLU A 16 -8.82 -17.31 13.97
N SER A 17 -8.50 -16.01 13.95
CA SER A 17 -7.69 -15.42 12.91
C SER A 17 -6.31 -16.05 12.96
N THR A 18 -6.10 -17.08 12.14
CA THR A 18 -4.79 -17.71 12.01
C THR A 18 -3.78 -16.69 11.45
N CYS A 19 -2.49 -16.80 11.80
CA CYS A 19 -1.43 -15.96 11.24
C CYS A 19 -1.50 -15.85 9.70
N ARG A 20 -1.79 -16.99 9.05
CA ARG A 20 -1.99 -17.06 7.60
C ARG A 20 -3.20 -16.25 7.11
N GLY A 21 -4.31 -16.26 7.85
CA GLY A 21 -5.50 -15.47 7.52
C GLY A 21 -5.21 -13.98 7.54
N VAL A 22 -4.58 -13.50 8.62
CA VAL A 22 -4.16 -12.10 8.78
C VAL A 22 -3.16 -11.70 7.69
N PHE A 23 -2.21 -12.57 7.35
CA PHE A 23 -1.26 -12.33 6.25
C PHE A 23 -1.96 -12.14 4.90
N MET A 24 -2.97 -12.96 4.60
CA MET A 24 -3.74 -12.85 3.34
C MET A 24 -4.55 -11.55 3.26
N GLU A 25 -5.14 -11.13 4.37
CA GLU A 25 -5.83 -9.84 4.46
C GLU A 25 -4.85 -8.69 4.24
N PHE A 26 -3.68 -8.74 4.89
CA PHE A 26 -2.61 -7.76 4.70
C PHE A 26 -2.20 -7.65 3.24
N MET A 27 -1.95 -8.77 2.56
CA MET A 27 -1.56 -8.76 1.14
C MET A 27 -2.68 -8.24 0.23
N THR A 28 -3.95 -8.44 0.59
CA THR A 28 -5.08 -7.83 -0.12
C THR A 28 -5.06 -6.30 0.02
N MET A 29 -4.74 -5.77 1.20
CA MET A 29 -4.57 -4.34 1.41
C MET A 29 -3.32 -3.79 0.68
N VAL A 30 -2.23 -4.55 0.62
CA VAL A 30 -1.05 -4.19 -0.17
C VAL A 30 -1.41 -4.05 -1.66
N ALA A 31 -2.20 -4.96 -2.23
CA ALA A 31 -2.68 -4.81 -3.61
C ALA A 31 -3.47 -3.50 -3.81
N ARG A 32 -4.34 -3.15 -2.86
CA ARG A 32 -5.08 -1.87 -2.90
C ARG A 32 -4.17 -0.66 -2.78
N PHE A 33 -3.08 -0.75 -2.02
CA PHE A 33 -2.06 0.29 -1.97
C PHE A 33 -1.45 0.50 -3.36
N GLU A 34 -1.07 -0.56 -4.07
CA GLU A 34 -0.49 -0.47 -5.43
C GLU A 34 -1.45 0.21 -6.42
N GLU A 35 -2.74 -0.16 -6.37
CA GLU A 35 -3.78 0.48 -7.19
C GLU A 35 -3.93 1.99 -6.89
N LEU A 36 -3.88 2.35 -5.61
CA LEU A 36 -3.89 3.76 -5.19
C LEU A 36 -2.63 4.47 -5.68
N ALA A 37 -1.45 3.89 -5.53
CA ALA A 37 -0.19 4.48 -5.97
C ALA A 37 -0.20 4.81 -7.48
N GLU A 38 -0.73 3.89 -8.30
CA GLU A 38 -0.90 4.11 -9.74
C GLU A 38 -1.93 5.21 -10.03
N SER A 39 -3.05 5.24 -9.27
CA SER A 39 -4.06 6.28 -9.39
C SER A 39 -3.53 7.67 -9.03
N GLY A 40 -2.78 7.79 -7.94
CA GLY A 40 -2.10 9.00 -7.52
C GLY A 40 -1.11 9.50 -8.57
N ASN A 41 -0.36 8.58 -9.18
CA ASN A 41 0.56 8.92 -10.28
C ASN A 41 -0.18 9.50 -11.50
N ARG A 42 -1.29 8.89 -11.91
CA ARG A 42 -2.12 9.43 -13.01
C ARG A 42 -2.63 10.83 -12.71
N LEU A 43 -3.02 11.10 -11.46
CA LEU A 43 -3.45 12.44 -11.02
C LEU A 43 -2.30 13.44 -11.06
N LEU A 44 -1.10 13.05 -10.61
CA LEU A 44 0.09 13.90 -10.64
C LEU A 44 0.52 14.23 -12.08
N ALA A 45 0.56 13.23 -12.95
CA ALA A 45 0.86 13.41 -14.37
C ALA A 45 -0.15 14.36 -15.04
N ARG A 46 -1.43 14.22 -14.70
CA ARG A 46 -2.49 15.12 -15.19
C ARG A 46 -2.33 16.53 -14.65
N PHE A 47 -2.05 16.70 -13.35
CA PHE A 47 -1.77 18.00 -12.75
C PHE A 47 -0.61 18.70 -13.49
N TYR A 48 0.48 17.96 -13.75
CA TYR A 48 1.62 18.48 -14.49
C TYR A 48 1.22 18.95 -15.90
N GLN A 49 0.51 18.12 -16.67
CA GLN A 49 0.05 18.48 -18.02
C GLN A 49 -0.84 19.73 -18.03
N GLU A 50 -1.82 19.79 -17.12
CA GLU A 50 -2.72 20.94 -17.02
C GLU A 50 -1.96 22.22 -16.58
N LEU A 51 -0.93 22.08 -15.75
CA LEU A 51 -0.13 23.21 -15.30
C LEU A 51 0.79 23.75 -16.41
N GLU A 52 1.36 22.86 -17.22
CA GLU A 52 2.11 23.26 -18.43
C GLU A 52 1.19 23.94 -19.45
N TYR A 53 -0.03 23.44 -19.61
CA TYR A 53 -1.04 24.09 -20.43
C TYR A 53 -1.40 25.48 -19.91
N PHE A 54 -1.56 25.62 -18.59
CA PHE A 54 -1.81 26.90 -17.93
C PHE A 54 -0.66 27.90 -18.13
N ARG A 55 0.58 27.41 -18.14
CA ARG A 55 1.80 28.23 -18.24
C ARG A 55 2.21 28.57 -19.65
N ARG A 56 1.56 27.98 -20.65
CA ARG A 56 1.95 28.10 -22.06
C ARG A 56 2.31 29.54 -22.41
N PRO A 57 3.54 29.80 -22.87
CA PRO A 57 4.00 31.15 -23.12
C PRO A 57 3.19 31.80 -24.25
N PRO A 58 3.03 33.13 -24.22
CA PRO A 58 2.43 33.85 -25.33
C PRO A 58 3.23 33.64 -26.62
N ILE A 59 2.55 33.80 -27.76
CA ILE A 59 3.18 33.68 -29.08
C ILE A 59 4.41 34.61 -29.15
N PRO A 60 5.61 34.08 -29.48
CA PRO A 60 6.82 34.90 -29.52
C PRO A 60 6.72 35.95 -30.62
N THR A 61 6.46 37.19 -30.22
CA THR A 61 6.35 38.36 -31.10
C THR A 61 7.69 39.03 -31.38
N GLU A 62 8.80 38.53 -30.83
CA GLU A 62 10.14 39.11 -31.02
C GLU A 62 10.72 38.83 -32.41
N SER A 63 10.33 37.71 -33.03
CA SER A 63 10.77 37.33 -34.37
C SER A 63 10.22 38.27 -35.45
N ASP A 64 11.09 38.81 -36.30
CA ASP A 64 10.68 39.69 -37.40
C ASP A 64 9.78 39.00 -38.42
N VAL A 65 9.98 37.69 -38.63
CA VAL A 65 9.08 36.86 -39.45
C VAL A 65 7.71 36.79 -38.81
N MET A 66 7.64 36.56 -37.49
CA MET A 66 6.36 36.49 -36.78
C MET A 66 5.63 37.84 -36.76
N LYS A 67 6.37 38.95 -36.60
CA LYS A 67 5.82 40.31 -36.72
C LYS A 67 5.26 40.56 -38.11
N GLN A 68 5.96 40.17 -39.18
CA GLN A 68 5.46 40.29 -40.56
C GLN A 68 4.19 39.47 -40.77
N ILE A 69 4.15 38.23 -40.29
CA ILE A 69 2.96 37.36 -40.41
C ILE A 69 1.77 37.99 -39.69
N LEU A 70 1.95 38.45 -38.44
CA LEU A 70 0.91 39.15 -37.69
C LEU A 70 0.45 40.40 -38.44
N LYS A 71 1.38 41.24 -38.90
CA LYS A 71 1.05 42.50 -39.57
C LYS A 71 0.24 42.28 -40.85
N SER A 72 0.58 41.25 -41.62
CA SER A 72 -0.06 40.95 -42.90
C SER A 72 -1.41 40.23 -42.76
N ASN A 73 -1.70 39.58 -41.62
CA ASN A 73 -2.87 38.71 -41.46
C ASN A 73 -3.75 39.03 -40.22
N CYS A 74 -3.41 40.05 -39.41
CA CYS A 74 -4.15 40.36 -38.19
C CYS A 74 -5.55 40.92 -38.48
N THR A 75 -6.56 40.13 -38.16
CA THR A 75 -7.94 40.61 -38.02
C THR A 75 -8.13 41.31 -36.67
N GLY A 76 -9.20 42.10 -36.51
CA GLY A 76 -9.56 42.70 -35.21
C GLY A 76 -9.71 41.64 -34.11
N ARG A 77 -10.30 40.48 -34.45
CA ARG A 77 -10.44 39.33 -33.53
C ARG A 77 -9.08 38.74 -33.13
N MET A 78 -8.16 38.56 -34.09
CA MET A 78 -6.81 38.06 -33.81
C MET A 78 -6.05 39.02 -32.89
N ARG A 79 -6.18 40.34 -33.12
CA ARG A 79 -5.57 41.36 -32.27
C ARG A 79 -6.08 41.29 -30.84
N SER A 80 -7.40 41.21 -30.63
CA SER A 80 -7.96 41.05 -29.29
C SER A 80 -7.52 39.75 -28.59
N TYR A 81 -7.35 38.65 -29.34
CA TYR A 81 -6.83 37.39 -28.78
C TYR A 81 -5.34 37.50 -28.38
N LEU A 82 -4.53 38.20 -29.17
CA LEU A 82 -3.12 38.46 -28.85
C LEU A 82 -2.98 39.40 -27.65
N GLU A 83 -3.79 40.47 -27.59
CA GLU A 83 -3.87 41.39 -26.44
C GLU A 83 -4.30 40.67 -25.16
N ALA A 84 -5.17 39.66 -25.28
CA ALA A 84 -5.53 38.76 -24.17
C ALA A 84 -4.45 37.71 -23.82
N GLY A 85 -3.24 37.82 -24.40
CA GLY A 85 -2.12 36.93 -24.12
C GLY A 85 -2.25 35.54 -24.77
N CYS A 86 -2.97 35.43 -25.88
CA CYS A 86 -3.27 34.16 -26.56
C CYS A 86 -4.04 33.17 -25.67
N ARG A 87 -4.84 33.68 -24.74
CA ARG A 87 -5.64 32.87 -23.82
C ARG A 87 -7.12 33.07 -24.07
N LEU A 88 -7.86 31.97 -24.12
CA LEU A 88 -9.31 32.00 -24.17
C LEU A 88 -9.87 31.92 -22.74
N HIS A 89 -10.71 32.87 -22.34
CA HIS A 89 -11.17 32.96 -20.95
C HIS A 89 -11.86 31.69 -20.44
N CYS A 90 -12.76 31.10 -21.23
CA CYS A 90 -13.42 29.84 -20.87
C CYS A 90 -12.44 28.66 -20.75
N GLN A 91 -11.35 28.66 -21.53
CA GLN A 91 -10.33 27.64 -21.49
C GLN A 91 -9.45 27.75 -20.24
N ASN A 92 -9.13 28.98 -19.82
CA ASN A 92 -8.46 29.22 -18.54
C ASN A 92 -9.33 28.74 -17.37
N ILE A 93 -10.63 29.04 -17.37
CA ILE A 93 -11.55 28.57 -16.31
C ILE A 93 -11.58 27.05 -16.28
N SER A 94 -11.74 26.41 -17.44
CA SER A 94 -11.76 24.94 -17.53
C SER A 94 -10.47 24.34 -17.00
N ASN A 95 -9.31 24.86 -17.41
CA ASN A 95 -8.01 24.36 -16.96
C ASN A 95 -7.74 24.59 -15.46
N ILE A 96 -8.11 25.75 -14.91
CA ILE A 96 -8.03 25.99 -13.45
C ILE A 96 -8.91 24.99 -12.68
N ASN A 97 -10.12 24.70 -13.20
CA ASN A 97 -10.99 23.71 -12.59
C ASN A 97 -10.39 22.30 -12.66
N GLN A 98 -9.71 21.94 -13.75
CA GLN A 98 -9.00 20.66 -13.86
C GLN A 98 -7.83 20.59 -12.87
N LEU A 99 -7.03 21.65 -12.73
CA LEU A 99 -5.95 21.73 -11.75
C LEU A 99 -6.47 21.55 -10.32
N ARG A 100 -7.57 22.23 -9.98
CA ARG A 100 -8.22 22.08 -8.68
C ARG A 100 -8.71 20.65 -8.45
N SER A 101 -9.36 20.05 -9.45
CA SER A 101 -9.82 18.66 -9.36
C SER A 101 -8.67 17.68 -9.16
N CYS A 102 -7.52 17.91 -9.80
CA CYS A 102 -6.32 17.10 -9.58
C CYS A 102 -5.76 17.31 -8.17
N GLU A 103 -5.69 18.55 -7.68
CA GLU A 103 -5.24 18.85 -6.31
C GLU A 103 -6.14 18.20 -5.25
N GLU A 104 -7.46 18.30 -5.41
CA GLU A 104 -8.45 17.65 -4.54
C GLU A 104 -8.30 16.13 -4.60
N GLY A 105 -8.17 15.55 -5.79
CA GLY A 105 -7.94 14.12 -5.98
C GLY A 105 -6.65 13.62 -5.36
N LEU A 106 -5.56 14.40 -5.43
CA LEU A 106 -4.28 14.05 -4.80
C LEU A 106 -4.36 14.12 -3.27
N LYS A 107 -5.10 15.09 -2.71
CA LYS A 107 -5.36 15.14 -1.27
C LYS A 107 -6.18 13.95 -0.79
N ASP A 108 -7.23 13.60 -1.54
CA ASP A 108 -8.03 12.39 -1.29
C ASP A 108 -7.17 11.12 -1.37
N HIS A 109 -6.30 11.00 -2.36
CA HIS A 109 -5.31 9.93 -2.47
C HIS A 109 -4.44 9.80 -1.21
N ILE A 110 -3.84 10.90 -0.74
CA ILE A 110 -3.01 10.89 0.47
C ILE A 110 -3.82 10.44 1.69
N ASN A 111 -5.05 10.92 1.85
CA ASN A 111 -5.91 10.50 2.97
C ASN A 111 -6.24 9.00 2.91
N LYS A 112 -6.52 8.47 1.72
CA LYS A 112 -6.81 7.05 1.52
C LYS A 112 -5.60 6.16 1.80
N VAL A 113 -4.43 6.54 1.28
CA VAL A 113 -3.18 5.80 1.55
C VAL A 113 -2.85 5.82 3.05
N LYS A 114 -3.06 6.97 3.71
CA LYS A 114 -2.85 7.07 5.15
C LYS A 114 -3.77 6.13 5.95
N ALA A 115 -5.08 6.13 5.64
CA ALA A 115 -6.02 5.22 6.29
C ALA A 115 -5.65 3.75 6.05
N LEU A 116 -5.26 3.39 4.82
CA LEU A 116 -4.83 2.05 4.48
C LEU A 116 -3.53 1.65 5.23
N LEU A 117 -2.59 2.58 5.43
CA LEU A 117 -1.40 2.33 6.26
C LEU A 117 -1.71 2.15 7.75
N GLU A 118 -2.75 2.80 8.25
CA GLU A 118 -3.24 2.59 9.62
C GLU A 118 -3.85 1.19 9.74
N GLU A 119 -4.65 0.76 8.77
CA GLU A 119 -5.20 -0.61 8.71
C GLU A 119 -4.10 -1.68 8.61
N LEU A 120 -3.08 -1.47 7.76
CA LEU A 120 -1.93 -2.37 7.65
C LEU A 120 -1.14 -2.48 8.96
N GLU A 121 -1.03 -1.40 9.74
CA GLU A 121 -0.36 -1.45 11.05
C GLU A 121 -1.16 -2.30 12.04
N CYS A 122 -2.49 -2.17 12.08
CA CYS A 122 -3.33 -3.02 12.93
C CYS A 122 -3.12 -4.51 12.62
N LEU A 123 -3.09 -4.89 11.33
CA LEU A 123 -2.84 -6.28 10.94
C LEU A 123 -1.45 -6.78 11.34
N VAL A 124 -0.44 -5.91 11.34
CA VAL A 124 0.91 -6.23 11.84
C VAL A 124 0.89 -6.48 13.35
N GLU A 125 0.13 -5.69 14.11
CA GLU A 125 -0.03 -5.87 15.56
C GLU A 125 -0.80 -7.16 15.90
N ASP A 126 -1.82 -7.49 15.11
CA ASP A 126 -2.62 -8.70 15.26
C ASP A 126 -1.77 -9.96 15.02
N VAL A 127 -1.05 -10.02 13.88
CA VAL A 127 -0.19 -11.18 13.55
C VAL A 127 0.94 -11.35 14.57
N TYR A 128 1.49 -10.24 15.08
CA TYR A 128 2.51 -10.26 16.12
C TYR A 128 1.96 -10.86 17.42
N SER A 129 0.74 -10.46 17.81
CA SER A 129 0.08 -10.95 19.02
C SER A 129 -0.25 -12.44 18.94
N ILE A 130 -0.73 -12.90 17.79
CA ILE A 130 -0.99 -14.34 17.53
C ILE A 130 0.32 -15.13 17.63
N THR A 131 1.37 -14.69 16.93
CA THR A 131 2.68 -15.37 16.91
C THR A 131 3.32 -15.41 18.30
N LEU A 132 3.22 -14.33 19.07
CA LEU A 132 3.74 -14.27 20.44
C LEU A 132 3.01 -15.25 21.36
N THR A 133 1.69 -15.34 21.24
CA THR A 133 0.87 -16.27 22.02
C THR A 133 1.25 -17.72 21.70
N ALA A 134 1.38 -18.06 20.41
CA ALA A 134 1.82 -19.38 19.98
C ALA A 134 3.24 -19.73 20.49
N SER A 135 4.15 -18.75 20.47
CA SER A 135 5.52 -18.91 20.99
C SER A 135 5.55 -19.21 22.49
N LEU A 136 4.73 -18.51 23.28
CA LEU A 136 4.62 -18.74 24.72
C LEU A 136 4.02 -20.11 25.03
N SER A 137 2.97 -20.51 24.31
CA SER A 137 2.35 -21.83 24.45
C SER A 137 3.32 -22.97 24.11
N ALA A 138 4.16 -22.81 23.07
CA ALA A 138 5.18 -23.80 22.72
C ALA A 138 6.24 -23.97 23.84
N LEU A 139 6.59 -22.87 24.54
CA LEU A 139 7.54 -22.90 25.65
C LEU A 139 6.95 -23.61 26.88
N GLU A 140 5.68 -23.37 27.21
CA GLU A 140 4.99 -24.01 28.35
C GLU A 140 4.85 -25.53 28.17
N VAL A 141 4.68 -26.01 26.94
CA VAL A 141 4.63 -27.46 26.64
C VAL A 141 6.00 -28.11 26.87
N SER A 142 7.11 -27.43 26.55
CA SER A 142 8.47 -27.95 26.68
C SER A 142 8.93 -28.15 28.14
N ASP A 143 8.44 -27.34 29.09
CA ASP A 143 8.84 -27.42 30.51
C ASP A 143 8.14 -28.56 31.28
N SER A 144 7.10 -29.18 30.70
CA SER A 144 6.31 -30.23 31.35
C SER A 144 6.93 -31.64 31.31
N HIS A 145 8.08 -31.82 30.64
CA HIS A 145 8.72 -33.14 30.45
C HIS A 145 9.95 -33.43 31.34
N SER A 146 10.19 -32.68 32.42
CA SER A 146 11.35 -32.90 33.28
C SER A 146 11.02 -32.96 34.78
N ILE A 147 10.37 -34.03 35.24
CA ILE A 147 10.72 -34.70 36.51
C ILE A 147 10.39 -36.19 36.39
N ASP A 148 11.36 -37.00 35.96
CA ASP A 148 11.39 -38.41 36.35
C ASP A 148 12.64 -38.64 37.21
N ASN A 149 12.42 -38.89 38.50
CA ASN A 149 13.42 -39.40 39.43
C ASN A 149 12.85 -40.67 40.07
N ASN A 150 13.15 -41.79 39.40
CA ASN A 150 13.33 -43.17 39.87
C ASN A 150 13.02 -43.54 41.34
N LEU A 151 12.27 -44.64 41.50
CA LEU A 151 12.57 -45.88 42.27
C LEU A 151 11.23 -46.65 42.43
N THR A 152 10.96 -47.82 41.85
CA THR A 152 11.54 -49.13 42.23
C THR A 152 11.00 -50.29 41.33
N THR A 153 11.92 -51.13 40.84
CA THR A 153 11.88 -52.62 40.75
C THR A 153 10.91 -53.39 39.81
N GLU A 154 11.46 -53.75 38.62
CA GLU A 154 11.47 -55.06 37.90
C GLU A 154 10.22 -55.68 37.20
N PRO A 155 10.36 -56.65 36.25
CA PRO A 155 9.96 -56.45 34.84
C PRO A 155 8.98 -57.51 34.29
N CYS A 156 8.37 -57.23 33.11
CA CYS A 156 8.17 -58.14 31.96
C CYS A 156 6.98 -57.70 31.08
N ILE A 157 7.23 -57.60 29.76
CA ILE A 157 6.52 -58.19 28.60
C ILE A 157 6.63 -57.24 27.39
N MET A 158 7.01 -57.84 26.25
CA MET A 158 7.24 -57.25 24.93
C MET A 158 5.98 -56.65 24.26
N GLU A 159 6.28 -55.83 23.24
CA GLU A 159 5.41 -55.31 22.15
C GLU A 159 4.45 -54.17 22.51
N GLN A 160 4.74 -52.95 22.06
CA GLN A 160 4.29 -52.46 20.74
C GLN A 160 4.78 -51.02 20.54
N GLY A 161 5.67 -50.83 19.56
CA GLY A 161 6.08 -49.49 19.15
C GLY A 161 4.90 -48.76 18.53
N VAL A 162 4.43 -47.71 19.20
CA VAL A 162 3.61 -46.65 18.60
C VAL A 162 4.40 -45.36 18.75
N SER A 163 4.77 -44.84 17.59
CA SER A 163 5.53 -43.61 17.35
C SER A 163 4.87 -42.39 17.99
N THR A 164 5.53 -41.75 18.95
CA THR A 164 5.19 -40.42 19.47
C THR A 164 6.05 -39.29 18.86
N VAL A 165 6.71 -39.52 17.72
CA VAL A 165 7.69 -38.56 17.13
C VAL A 165 7.08 -37.71 16.00
N GLN A 166 5.81 -37.30 16.05
CA GLN A 166 5.17 -36.56 14.94
C GLN A 166 4.48 -35.24 15.28
N GLU A 167 4.34 -34.88 16.56
CA GLU A 167 3.67 -33.63 16.95
C GLU A 167 4.66 -32.46 17.18
N ASP A 168 5.87 -32.73 17.67
CA ASP A 168 6.90 -31.70 17.91
C ASP A 168 7.47 -31.10 16.60
N ASP A 169 7.58 -31.90 15.54
CA ASP A 169 8.18 -31.46 14.27
C ASP A 169 7.26 -30.50 13.50
N LYS A 170 5.93 -30.72 13.58
CA LYS A 170 4.93 -29.88 12.88
C LYS A 170 4.68 -28.54 13.56
N SER A 171 4.78 -28.47 14.89
CA SER A 171 4.54 -27.24 15.65
C SER A 171 5.71 -26.25 15.50
N ALA A 172 6.95 -26.76 15.47
CA ALA A 172 8.14 -25.96 15.23
C ALA A 172 8.16 -25.38 13.79
N ASP A 173 7.85 -26.19 12.78
CA ASP A 173 7.78 -25.76 11.38
C ASP A 173 6.69 -24.68 11.16
N GLN A 174 5.57 -24.78 11.88
CA GLN A 174 4.50 -23.80 11.79
C GLN A 174 4.86 -22.47 12.45
N LEU A 175 5.53 -22.50 13.60
CA LEU A 175 6.00 -21.29 14.28
C LEU A 175 7.06 -20.54 13.45
N ASP A 176 7.95 -21.25 12.77
CA ASP A 176 8.95 -20.65 11.87
C ASP A 176 8.28 -19.94 10.66
N SER A 177 7.22 -20.55 10.12
CA SER A 177 6.39 -19.92 9.09
C SER A 177 5.70 -18.65 9.59
N ASP A 178 5.16 -18.67 10.81
CA ASP A 178 4.45 -17.53 11.40
C ASP A 178 5.41 -16.35 11.63
N VAL A 179 6.59 -16.61 12.21
CA VAL A 179 7.65 -15.60 12.37
C VAL A 179 8.08 -15.01 11.02
N SER A 180 8.12 -15.85 9.97
CA SER A 180 8.41 -15.39 8.61
C SER A 180 7.32 -14.45 8.08
N PHE A 181 6.03 -14.74 8.30
CA PHE A 181 4.93 -13.84 7.92
C PHE A 181 5.05 -12.50 8.62
N VAL A 182 5.24 -12.48 9.95
CA VAL A 182 5.39 -11.23 10.72
C VAL A 182 6.55 -10.40 10.17
N SER A 183 7.69 -11.04 9.92
CA SER A 183 8.89 -10.36 9.42
C SER A 183 8.65 -9.70 8.07
N VAL A 184 8.03 -10.41 7.12
CA VAL A 184 7.71 -9.88 5.79
C VAL A 184 6.68 -8.75 5.87
N MET A 185 5.61 -8.91 6.68
CA MET A 185 4.60 -7.87 6.85
C MET A 185 5.20 -6.57 7.39
N VAL A 186 6.07 -6.66 8.41
CA VAL A 186 6.78 -5.49 8.98
C VAL A 186 7.65 -4.82 7.93
N MET A 187 8.40 -5.59 7.13
CA MET A 187 9.24 -5.04 6.06
C MET A 187 8.40 -4.31 5.02
N VAL A 188 7.35 -4.96 4.49
CA VAL A 188 6.44 -4.38 3.50
C VAL A 188 5.79 -3.11 4.03
N ARG A 189 5.19 -3.14 5.22
CA ARG A 189 4.57 -1.96 5.82
C ARG A 189 5.54 -0.79 5.94
N ASN A 190 6.79 -1.06 6.36
CA ASN A 190 7.80 -0.01 6.51
C ASN A 190 8.20 0.62 5.17
N MET A 191 8.36 -0.20 4.11
CA MET A 191 8.60 0.30 2.76
C MET A 191 7.44 1.17 2.27
N LEU A 192 6.20 0.71 2.43
CA LEU A 192 4.99 1.45 2.05
C LEU A 192 4.86 2.78 2.81
N LYS A 193 5.25 2.81 4.09
CA LYS A 193 5.24 4.04 4.91
C LYS A 193 6.26 5.08 4.41
N LEU A 194 7.45 4.63 3.99
CA LEU A 194 8.46 5.51 3.41
C LEU A 194 7.98 6.06 2.05
N ASP A 195 7.41 5.20 1.21
CA ASP A 195 6.83 5.58 -0.09
C ASP A 195 5.68 6.59 0.09
N TYR A 196 4.76 6.36 1.04
CA TYR A 196 3.74 7.32 1.43
C TYR A 196 4.32 8.66 1.87
N THR A 197 5.33 8.66 2.73
CA THR A 197 5.94 9.90 3.24
C THR A 197 6.53 10.73 2.10
N MET A 198 7.09 10.06 1.09
CA MET A 198 7.56 10.70 -0.13
C MET A 198 6.39 11.29 -0.95
N GLN A 199 5.33 10.50 -1.18
CA GLN A 199 4.13 10.94 -1.90
C GLN A 199 3.48 12.16 -1.21
N GLU A 200 3.34 12.13 0.11
CA GLU A 200 2.78 13.23 0.91
C GLU A 200 3.59 14.52 0.77
N LYS A 201 4.93 14.43 0.78
CA LYS A 201 5.82 15.57 0.55
C LYS A 201 5.67 16.14 -0.85
N ILE A 202 5.57 15.27 -1.87
CA ILE A 202 5.34 15.68 -3.25
C ILE A 202 4.02 16.46 -3.34
N VAL A 203 2.91 15.86 -2.88
CA VAL A 203 1.58 16.49 -2.93
C VAL A 203 1.55 17.81 -2.18
N SER A 204 2.22 17.90 -1.02
CA SER A 204 2.31 19.12 -0.21
C SER A 204 3.13 20.23 -0.87
N ALA A 205 4.11 19.88 -1.72
CA ALA A 205 4.93 20.83 -2.44
C ALA A 205 4.24 21.38 -3.71
N LEU A 206 3.18 20.73 -4.19
CA LEU A 206 2.50 21.14 -5.41
C LEU A 206 1.88 22.53 -5.28
N SER A 207 2.21 23.37 -6.25
CA SER A 207 1.68 24.71 -6.40
C SER A 207 1.66 25.15 -7.86
N LEU A 208 0.87 26.19 -8.17
CA LEU A 208 0.90 26.83 -9.48
C LEU A 208 2.26 27.45 -9.85
N LYS A 209 3.20 27.57 -8.89
CA LYS A 209 4.54 28.15 -9.06
C LYS A 209 5.64 27.10 -9.20
N THR A 210 5.35 25.83 -8.93
CA THR A 210 6.31 24.71 -8.98
C THR A 210 6.97 24.60 -10.36
N PRO A 211 8.27 24.81 -10.52
CA PRO A 211 8.94 24.74 -11.82
C PRO A 211 8.68 23.42 -12.56
N SER A 212 8.64 23.46 -13.90
CA SER A 212 8.40 22.26 -14.73
C SER A 212 9.45 21.17 -14.51
N SER A 213 10.71 21.55 -14.29
CA SER A 213 11.79 20.62 -13.96
C SER A 213 11.58 19.91 -12.62
N GLU A 214 10.98 20.60 -11.65
CA GLU A 214 10.68 20.05 -10.33
C GLU A 214 9.48 19.09 -10.41
N LEU A 215 8.43 19.46 -11.15
CA LEU A 215 7.28 18.57 -11.42
C LEU A 215 7.70 17.30 -12.16
N GLN A 216 8.59 17.42 -13.16
CA GLN A 216 9.14 16.26 -13.84
C GLN A 216 9.90 15.35 -12.87
N GLY A 217 10.69 15.94 -11.96
CA GLY A 217 11.36 15.20 -10.89
C GLY A 217 10.39 14.47 -9.97
N TYR A 218 9.29 15.13 -9.59
CA TYR A 218 8.23 14.52 -8.78
C TYR A 218 7.56 13.34 -9.47
N CYS A 219 7.17 13.47 -10.74
CA CYS A 219 6.63 12.34 -11.51
C CYS A 219 7.62 11.18 -11.57
N LEU A 220 8.90 11.47 -11.88
CA LEU A 220 9.93 10.45 -11.98
C LEU A 220 10.12 9.68 -10.66
N VAL A 221 10.19 10.40 -9.54
CA VAL A 221 10.37 9.77 -8.22
C VAL A 221 9.13 8.97 -7.82
N TRP A 222 7.93 9.42 -8.18
CA TRP A 222 6.69 8.66 -7.98
C TRP A 222 6.64 7.38 -8.83
N ASP A 223 7.09 7.44 -10.08
CA ASP A 223 7.18 6.29 -10.99
C ASP A 223 8.20 5.26 -10.51
N LEU A 224 9.37 5.71 -10.05
CA LEU A 224 10.48 4.84 -9.69
C LEU A 224 10.31 4.13 -8.35
N ARG A 225 9.45 4.65 -7.47
CA ARG A 225 9.18 4.09 -6.13
C ARG A 225 10.44 3.63 -5.38
N PRO A 226 11.39 4.54 -5.11
CA PRO A 226 12.73 4.19 -4.63
C PRO A 226 12.79 3.53 -3.24
N PHE A 227 11.69 3.56 -2.49
CA PHE A 227 11.58 2.95 -1.16
C PHE A 227 11.02 1.53 -1.17
N ILE A 228 10.61 1.03 -2.34
CA ILE A 228 10.06 -0.31 -2.50
C ILE A 228 11.16 -1.24 -3.01
N ASP A 229 11.41 -2.31 -2.25
CA ASP A 229 12.29 -3.39 -2.68
C ASP A 229 11.46 -4.47 -3.37
N ASP A 230 11.63 -4.60 -4.69
CA ASP A 230 10.94 -5.59 -5.50
C ASP A 230 11.18 -7.03 -5.05
N ASN A 231 12.34 -7.33 -4.45
CA ASN A 231 12.64 -8.68 -3.95
C ASN A 231 11.79 -9.02 -2.73
N VAL A 232 11.60 -8.04 -1.83
CA VAL A 232 10.75 -8.21 -0.64
C VAL A 232 9.28 -8.33 -1.07
N MET A 233 8.83 -7.50 -2.02
CA MET A 233 7.47 -7.61 -2.57
C MET A 233 7.25 -8.96 -3.25
N HIS A 234 8.19 -9.41 -4.09
CA HIS A 234 8.11 -10.72 -4.73
C HIS A 234 8.11 -11.87 -3.71
N LEU A 235 8.92 -11.77 -2.66
CA LEU A 235 8.91 -12.73 -1.56
C LEU A 235 7.53 -12.78 -0.88
N ALA A 236 6.95 -11.61 -0.55
CA ALA A 236 5.64 -11.51 0.07
C ALA A 236 4.55 -12.16 -0.80
N TRP A 237 4.55 -11.89 -2.11
CA TRP A 237 3.61 -12.51 -3.04
C TRP A 237 3.81 -14.02 -3.20
N LYS A 238 5.05 -14.50 -3.13
CA LYS A 238 5.35 -15.95 -3.18
C LYS A 238 4.86 -16.69 -1.93
N MET A 239 4.73 -15.99 -0.81
CA MET A 239 4.17 -16.54 0.42
C MET A 239 2.63 -16.59 0.39
N CYS A 240 1.99 -15.96 -0.61
CA CYS A 240 0.58 -16.17 -0.88
C CYS A 240 0.34 -17.54 -1.56
N PRO A 241 -0.73 -18.28 -1.21
CA PRO A 241 -1.06 -19.60 -1.76
C PRO A 241 -1.56 -19.59 -3.21
#